data_AF-A0A8R1DKR7-F1
#
_entry.id   AF-A0A8R1DKR7-F1
#
_cell.length_a   1.000
_cell.length_b   1.000
_cell.length_c   1.000
_cell.angle_alpha   90.00
_cell.angle_beta   90.00
_cell.angle_gamma   90.00
#
_symmetry.space_group_name_H-M   'P 1'
#
loop_
_entity.id
_entity.type
_entity.pdbx_description
1 polymer ?
#
loop_
_entity_poly.entity_id
_entity_poly.type
_entity_poly.pdbx_seq_one_letter_code
_entity_poly.pdbx_strand_id
1 'polypeptide(L)'
;MPTVLQLFLVSLQASIVASVQQAVTVKGIVNCRGHRQPGTFVQLYDEDSLFDSDDLLGSVVADHRGVFCVKGHTEEFTTIEPYIFIEHNCGYEGLNEKRIFSKTIPVEYITEGSKAKHVYHMGDIELLAADAPVQKYEKRIYIETNIDERIRQCIPVYVQYKKFYEKTIFESKIHETILPTDEEPVDDTEEPVIEPTEGDEEIIQATTGESLQELEEEKHELAEEERKVAEERIRLEEEKRKLDEIRRLEEETLRLEEIRRLEEEKQRIEEIRRKEEEQQKIELERREEERRLEVERRADEERKREEEARLQEQRRKEQEEEHKRRLEEYHRREQERQEALRKRDEEIKKREEEEKTRTSVEKVEKNDPCIHYPVITQTHSISRSVETRHEYVEDPCLRK
;
A
#
# COMPACT_ATOMS: atom_id res chain seq x y z
N MET A 1 -60.62 19.37 -29.50
CA MET A 1 -59.39 18.85 -28.87
C MET A 1 -58.63 19.98 -28.17
N PRO A 2 -58.95 20.35 -26.91
CA PRO A 2 -58.25 21.43 -26.20
C PRO A 2 -57.37 20.97 -25.01
N THR A 3 -57.45 19.71 -24.58
CA THR A 3 -56.87 19.23 -23.31
C THR A 3 -55.37 18.88 -23.37
N VAL A 4 -54.82 18.60 -24.56
CA VAL A 4 -53.40 18.22 -24.71
C VAL A 4 -52.46 19.41 -24.47
N LEU A 5 -52.90 20.64 -24.77
CA LEU A 5 -52.05 21.83 -24.70
C LEU A 5 -51.80 22.32 -23.27
N GLN A 6 -52.66 21.97 -22.30
CA GLN A 6 -52.48 22.37 -20.90
C GLN A 6 -51.54 21.45 -20.10
N LEU A 7 -51.19 20.27 -20.62
CA LEU A 7 -50.24 19.36 -19.96
C LEU A 7 -48.76 19.74 -20.20
N PHE A 8 -48.47 20.56 -21.21
CA PHE A 8 -47.11 21.06 -21.48
C PHE A 8 -46.68 22.25 -20.59
N LEU A 9 -47.54 22.71 -19.68
CA LEU A 9 -47.25 23.83 -18.76
C LEU A 9 -47.19 23.41 -17.28
N VAL A 10 -47.26 22.12 -16.97
CA VAL A 10 -47.08 21.60 -15.60
C VAL A 10 -45.61 21.22 -15.39
N SER A 11 -44.89 22.12 -14.72
CA SER A 11 -43.58 21.89 -14.09
C SER A 11 -42.52 21.16 -14.93
N LEU A 12 -41.95 21.89 -15.91
CA LEU A 12 -40.49 21.83 -16.12
C LEU A 12 -39.80 22.49 -14.90
N GLN A 13 -39.96 21.89 -13.71
CA GLN A 13 -39.05 22.14 -12.59
C GLN A 13 -37.87 21.20 -12.75
N ALA A 14 -37.03 21.51 -13.76
CA ALA A 14 -35.66 21.05 -13.76
C ALA A 14 -35.01 21.65 -12.50
N SER A 15 -34.89 20.83 -11.46
CA SER A 15 -34.12 21.19 -10.27
C SER A 15 -32.68 21.37 -10.74
N ILE A 16 -32.24 22.62 -10.84
CA ILE A 16 -30.84 22.93 -11.16
C ILE A 16 -30.03 22.53 -9.94
N VAL A 17 -29.54 21.28 -9.95
CA VAL A 17 -28.51 20.81 -9.04
C VAL A 17 -27.24 21.51 -9.46
N ALA A 18 -27.03 22.72 -8.93
CA ALA A 18 -25.82 23.49 -9.14
C ALA A 18 -24.71 22.90 -8.27
N SER A 19 -23.52 22.72 -8.84
CA SER A 19 -22.30 22.54 -8.04
C SER A 19 -22.05 23.81 -7.22
N VAL A 20 -21.73 23.63 -5.95
CA VAL A 20 -21.39 24.68 -5.01
C VAL A 20 -19.87 24.72 -4.89
N GLN A 21 -19.27 25.78 -5.44
CA GLN A 21 -17.86 26.05 -5.25
C GLN A 21 -17.56 26.21 -3.76
N GLN A 22 -16.60 25.46 -3.22
CA GLN A 22 -16.25 25.43 -1.81
C GLN A 22 -14.74 25.54 -1.65
N ALA A 23 -14.29 26.25 -0.62
CA ALA A 23 -12.88 26.48 -0.34
C ALA A 23 -12.54 26.34 1.14
N VAL A 24 -11.33 25.87 1.38
CA VAL A 24 -10.74 25.67 2.71
C VAL A 24 -9.32 26.22 2.75
N THR A 25 -8.83 26.60 3.93
CA THR A 25 -7.45 27.05 4.13
C THR A 25 -6.95 26.59 5.49
N VAL A 26 -5.78 25.96 5.49
CA VAL A 26 -5.26 25.22 6.63
C VAL A 26 -3.86 25.68 6.96
N LYS A 27 -3.60 25.96 8.24
CA LYS A 27 -2.31 26.39 8.75
C LYS A 27 -1.87 25.51 9.91
N GLY A 28 -0.64 25.02 9.86
CA GLY A 28 -0.02 24.24 10.93
C GLY A 28 1.48 24.43 10.98
N ILE A 29 2.14 23.76 11.93
CA ILE A 29 3.59 23.74 12.06
C ILE A 29 4.06 22.29 12.23
N VAL A 30 4.94 21.84 11.34
CA VAL A 30 5.40 20.45 11.30
C VAL A 30 6.63 20.23 12.19
N ASN A 31 6.58 19.17 13.00
CA ASN A 31 7.62 18.72 13.90
C ASN A 31 8.00 17.26 13.63
N CYS A 32 9.26 16.92 13.95
CA CYS A 32 9.72 15.56 14.13
C CYS A 32 10.55 15.51 15.42
N ARG A 33 10.18 14.66 16.39
CA ARG A 33 10.87 14.53 17.68
C ARG A 33 11.02 15.89 18.40
N GLY A 34 10.01 16.76 18.31
CA GLY A 34 10.02 18.12 18.86
C GLY A 34 10.84 19.16 18.07
N HIS A 35 11.47 18.78 16.96
CA HIS A 35 12.22 19.70 16.10
C HIS A 35 11.41 20.11 14.86
N ARG A 36 11.34 21.42 14.58
CA ARG A 36 10.69 21.99 13.38
C ARG A 36 11.21 21.32 12.11
N GLN A 37 10.33 20.97 11.18
CA GLN A 37 10.66 20.33 9.90
C GLN A 37 10.53 21.31 8.73
N PRO A 38 11.59 22.04 8.37
CA PRO A 38 11.58 22.89 7.19
C PRO A 38 11.66 22.05 5.92
N GLY A 39 10.93 22.46 4.88
CA GLY A 39 10.93 21.75 3.61
C GLY A 39 9.98 20.54 3.52
N THR A 40 9.19 20.24 4.56
CA THR A 40 8.12 19.23 4.46
C THR A 40 7.13 19.61 3.37
N PHE A 41 6.84 18.69 2.47
CA PHE A 41 5.75 18.82 1.50
C PHE A 41 4.43 18.47 2.19
N VAL A 42 3.44 19.34 2.05
CA VAL A 42 2.11 19.21 2.65
C VAL A 42 1.08 19.31 1.55
N GLN A 43 0.19 18.32 1.47
CA GLN A 43 -0.88 18.24 0.50
C GLN A 43 -2.24 18.38 1.21
N LEU A 44 -3.21 18.87 0.48
CA LEU A 44 -4.60 19.03 0.88
C LEU A 44 -5.45 18.34 -0.21
N TYR A 45 -6.18 17.32 0.21
CA TYR A 45 -7.02 16.47 -0.64
C TYR A 45 -8.50 16.58 -0.23
N ASP A 46 -9.40 16.17 -1.11
CA ASP A 46 -10.78 15.79 -0.78
C ASP A 46 -10.93 14.26 -0.73
N GLU A 47 -11.78 13.75 0.18
CA GLU A 47 -12.05 12.30 0.32
C GLU A 47 -13.37 11.95 -0.40
N ASP A 48 -13.25 11.49 -1.66
CA ASP A 48 -14.40 11.27 -2.55
C ASP A 48 -15.11 9.94 -2.24
N SER A 49 -16.07 9.98 -1.32
CA SER A 49 -16.74 8.84 -0.66
C SER A 49 -17.40 7.76 -1.56
N LEU A 50 -17.33 7.81 -2.91
CA LEU A 50 -18.07 6.88 -3.80
C LEU A 50 -17.33 6.25 -5.00
N PHE A 51 -16.69 7.01 -5.92
CA PHE A 51 -16.23 6.40 -7.21
C PHE A 51 -14.92 6.93 -7.84
N ASP A 52 -14.39 8.07 -7.44
CA ASP A 52 -13.16 8.66 -8.02
C ASP A 52 -11.96 8.56 -7.04
N SER A 53 -10.80 9.08 -7.45
CA SER A 53 -9.58 9.11 -6.62
C SER A 53 -9.34 10.49 -6.03
N ASP A 54 -9.17 10.56 -4.71
CA ASP A 54 -8.96 11.75 -3.86
C ASP A 54 -8.39 12.97 -4.59
N ASP A 55 -9.18 14.04 -4.68
CA ASP A 55 -8.88 15.17 -5.57
C ASP A 55 -7.92 16.18 -4.91
N LEU A 56 -6.84 16.57 -5.62
CA LEU A 56 -5.76 17.38 -5.04
C LEU A 56 -6.11 18.88 -5.04
N LEU A 57 -6.83 19.31 -3.99
CA LEU A 57 -7.23 20.70 -3.78
C LEU A 57 -6.05 21.69 -3.69
N GLY A 58 -4.89 21.25 -3.21
CA GLY A 58 -3.71 22.10 -3.13
C GLY A 58 -2.49 21.46 -2.48
N SER A 59 -1.31 22.09 -2.61
CA SER A 59 -0.08 21.68 -1.93
C SER A 59 0.84 22.85 -1.64
N VAL A 60 1.74 22.67 -0.65
CA VAL A 60 2.70 23.69 -0.21
C VAL A 60 3.95 23.04 0.39
N VAL A 61 5.05 23.76 0.45
CA VAL A 61 6.27 23.37 1.19
C VAL A 61 6.38 24.21 2.47
N ALA A 62 6.58 23.56 3.61
CA ALA A 62 6.74 24.20 4.91
C ALA A 62 7.99 25.10 4.96
N ASP A 63 7.87 26.28 5.58
CA ASP A 63 8.93 27.28 5.63
C ASP A 63 10.11 26.88 6.53
N HIS A 64 11.13 27.75 6.66
CA HIS A 64 12.32 27.48 7.48
C HIS A 64 12.03 27.28 8.99
N ARG A 65 10.80 27.54 9.46
CA ARG A 65 10.29 27.33 10.82
C ARG A 65 9.41 26.09 10.92
N GLY A 66 9.22 25.35 9.83
CA GLY A 66 8.24 24.26 9.70
C GLY A 66 6.79 24.74 9.54
N VAL A 67 6.53 26.04 9.37
CA VAL A 67 5.17 26.58 9.25
C VAL A 67 4.68 26.44 7.81
N PHE A 68 3.48 25.89 7.62
CA PHE A 68 2.82 25.84 6.32
C PHE A 68 1.48 26.58 6.35
N CYS A 69 1.02 27.01 5.17
CA CYS A 69 -0.37 27.39 4.95
C CYS A 69 -0.78 26.94 3.55
N VAL A 70 -1.71 25.98 3.48
CA VAL A 70 -2.25 25.45 2.22
C VAL A 70 -3.66 25.97 2.00
N LYS A 71 -4.00 26.23 0.75
CA LYS A 71 -5.28 26.80 0.30
C LYS A 71 -5.78 25.90 -0.83
N GLY A 72 -7.06 25.55 -0.80
CA GLY A 72 -7.67 24.67 -1.82
C GLY A 72 -9.16 24.96 -2.01
N HIS A 73 -9.68 24.57 -3.17
CA HIS A 73 -11.09 24.73 -3.54
C HIS A 73 -11.48 23.78 -4.69
N THR A 74 -12.74 23.36 -4.70
CA THR A 74 -13.36 22.53 -5.76
C THR A 74 -14.83 22.95 -5.98
N GLU A 75 -15.53 22.32 -6.93
CA GLU A 75 -16.94 22.56 -7.28
C GLU A 75 -17.78 21.28 -7.18
N GLU A 76 -18.39 21.07 -6.03
CA GLU A 76 -19.11 19.83 -5.68
C GLU A 76 -20.61 20.01 -5.45
N PHE A 77 -21.37 18.93 -5.54
CA PHE A 77 -22.80 18.91 -5.16
C PHE A 77 -23.01 18.63 -3.66
N THR A 78 -22.00 18.03 -3.01
CA THR A 78 -21.91 17.68 -1.59
C THR A 78 -21.11 18.73 -0.82
N THR A 79 -21.06 18.61 0.51
CA THR A 79 -20.05 19.32 1.30
C THR A 79 -18.75 18.53 1.21
N ILE A 80 -17.67 19.22 0.85
CA ILE A 80 -16.33 18.64 0.72
C ILE A 80 -15.88 17.94 2.02
N GLU A 81 -15.10 16.87 1.92
CA GLU A 81 -14.55 16.09 3.06
C GLU A 81 -13.00 16.24 3.19
N PRO A 82 -12.45 17.47 3.24
CA PRO A 82 -11.03 17.69 2.99
C PRO A 82 -10.12 17.20 4.11
N TYR A 83 -8.93 16.71 3.74
CA TYR A 83 -7.90 16.26 4.66
C TYR A 83 -6.48 16.71 4.28
N ILE A 84 -5.63 16.91 5.30
CA ILE A 84 -4.18 17.10 5.11
C ILE A 84 -3.51 15.75 4.95
N PHE A 85 -2.63 15.63 3.96
CA PHE A 85 -1.74 14.50 3.71
C PHE A 85 -0.28 14.96 3.78
N ILE A 86 0.56 14.25 4.54
CA ILE A 86 2.01 14.48 4.64
C ILE A 86 2.74 13.15 4.55
N GLU A 87 3.56 12.99 3.51
CA GLU A 87 4.48 11.86 3.36
C GLU A 87 5.83 12.19 4.04
N HIS A 88 6.34 11.32 4.92
CA HIS A 88 7.55 11.59 5.71
C HIS A 88 8.39 10.35 6.01
N ASN A 89 9.62 10.56 6.49
CA ASN A 89 10.48 9.51 7.07
C ASN A 89 10.91 9.82 8.53
N CYS A 90 10.19 10.74 9.19
CA CYS A 90 10.37 11.00 10.63
C CYS A 90 10.16 9.72 11.43
N GLY A 91 11.13 9.33 12.26
CA GLY A 91 11.05 8.15 13.11
C GLY A 91 11.72 6.89 12.53
N TYR A 92 11.82 6.81 11.20
CA TYR A 92 12.18 5.61 10.44
C TYR A 92 13.45 5.83 9.59
N GLU A 93 14.30 6.80 9.97
CA GLU A 93 15.42 7.25 9.14
C GLU A 93 16.41 6.10 8.85
N GLY A 94 16.75 5.91 7.57
CA GLY A 94 17.58 4.80 7.10
C GLY A 94 16.79 3.56 6.64
N LEU A 95 15.47 3.53 6.85
CA LEU A 95 14.56 2.58 6.22
C LEU A 95 14.04 3.14 4.89
N ASN A 96 13.76 2.24 3.94
CA ASN A 96 13.16 2.56 2.64
C ASN A 96 11.62 2.71 2.72
N GLU A 97 11.05 2.61 3.92
CA GLU A 97 9.63 2.79 4.19
C GLU A 97 9.35 4.25 4.54
N LYS A 98 8.52 4.92 3.75
CA LYS A 98 7.93 6.19 4.14
C LYS A 98 6.66 5.96 4.97
N ARG A 99 6.30 6.94 5.78
CA ARG A 99 5.08 6.96 6.59
C ARG A 99 4.21 8.15 6.18
N ILE A 100 2.92 8.03 6.46
CA ILE A 100 1.89 8.99 6.07
C ILE A 100 1.23 9.51 7.34
N PHE A 101 1.17 10.83 7.48
CA PHE A 101 0.29 11.52 8.41
C PHE A 101 -0.91 12.03 7.62
N SER A 102 -2.12 11.61 8.00
CA SER A 102 -3.38 12.12 7.45
C SER A 102 -4.26 12.73 8.54
N LYS A 103 -4.96 13.84 8.24
CA LYS A 103 -5.89 14.46 9.17
C LYS A 103 -6.97 15.31 8.49
N THR A 104 -8.23 14.90 8.62
CA THR A 104 -9.43 15.63 8.16
C THR A 104 -9.56 17.01 8.81
N ILE A 105 -10.08 17.98 8.04
CA ILE A 105 -10.42 19.33 8.49
C ILE A 105 -11.89 19.33 8.96
N PRO A 106 -12.24 19.97 10.10
CA PRO A 106 -13.63 20.12 10.51
C PRO A 106 -14.45 20.96 9.54
N VAL A 107 -15.67 20.50 9.21
CA VAL A 107 -16.55 21.11 8.18
C VAL A 107 -16.90 22.58 8.44
N GLU A 108 -16.84 23.03 9.69
CA GLU A 108 -17.04 24.42 10.10
C GLU A 108 -16.00 25.43 9.55
N TYR A 109 -14.89 24.94 8.97
CA TYR A 109 -13.87 25.76 8.28
C TYR A 109 -14.01 25.74 6.73
N ILE A 110 -14.91 24.93 6.18
CA ILE A 110 -15.29 24.96 4.76
C ILE A 110 -16.15 26.19 4.53
N THR A 111 -15.94 26.91 3.43
CA THR A 111 -16.81 28.04 3.08
C THR A 111 -17.09 28.12 1.59
N GLU A 112 -18.35 28.37 1.23
CA GLU A 112 -18.80 28.64 -0.14
C GLU A 112 -18.02 29.78 -0.82
N GLY A 113 -17.67 29.56 -2.10
CA GLY A 113 -16.86 30.41 -2.97
C GLY A 113 -15.40 29.92 -3.10
N SER A 114 -14.68 30.41 -4.10
CA SER A 114 -13.27 30.05 -4.42
C SER A 114 -12.22 30.47 -3.38
N LYS A 115 -12.63 31.01 -2.22
CA LYS A 115 -11.71 31.48 -1.17
C LYS A 115 -12.30 31.26 0.21
N ALA A 116 -11.54 30.55 1.06
CA ALA A 116 -11.90 30.32 2.45
C ALA A 116 -12.05 31.66 3.21
N LYS A 117 -13.16 31.82 3.94
CA LYS A 117 -13.41 33.01 4.78
C LYS A 117 -12.67 32.93 6.13
N HIS A 118 -12.25 31.72 6.51
CA HIS A 118 -11.57 31.40 7.76
C HIS A 118 -10.34 30.52 7.50
N VAL A 119 -9.44 30.43 8.49
CA VAL A 119 -8.24 29.59 8.46
C VAL A 119 -8.34 28.56 9.57
N TYR A 120 -8.29 27.27 9.22
CA TYR A 120 -8.20 26.20 10.20
C TYR A 120 -6.78 26.12 10.75
N HIS A 121 -6.64 26.28 12.07
CA HIS A 121 -5.35 26.24 12.76
C HIS A 121 -5.14 24.88 13.42
N MET A 122 -4.39 23.98 12.75
CA MET A 122 -4.08 22.65 13.28
C MET A 122 -3.08 22.66 14.45
N GLY A 123 -2.37 23.78 14.65
CA GLY A 123 -1.35 23.91 15.68
C GLY A 123 -0.04 23.18 15.32
N ASP A 124 0.58 22.59 16.33
CA ASP A 124 1.83 21.82 16.22
C ASP A 124 1.52 20.35 15.86
N ILE A 125 1.97 19.91 14.69
CA ILE A 125 1.83 18.54 14.18
C ILE A 125 3.14 17.80 14.42
N GLU A 126 3.13 16.77 15.26
CA GLU A 126 4.27 15.88 15.48
C GLU A 126 4.13 14.65 14.56
N LEU A 127 5.09 14.48 13.64
CA LEU A 127 5.12 13.37 12.68
C LEU A 127 5.67 12.07 13.26
N LEU A 128 6.22 12.10 14.47
CA LEU A 128 6.69 10.89 15.14
C LEU A 128 5.52 10.05 15.67
N ALA A 129 5.24 8.93 14.99
CA ALA A 129 4.28 7.94 15.48
C ALA A 129 4.72 7.35 16.84
N ALA A 130 3.76 7.04 17.71
CA ALA A 130 4.05 6.59 19.09
C ALA A 130 4.65 5.16 19.15
N ASP A 131 4.38 4.34 18.13
CA ASP A 131 4.93 3.01 17.89
C ASP A 131 6.21 3.03 17.02
N ALA A 132 6.64 4.22 16.56
CA ALA A 132 7.80 4.34 15.68
C ALA A 132 9.01 3.64 16.32
N PRO A 133 9.75 2.79 15.57
CA PRO A 133 10.97 2.18 16.03
C PRO A 133 12.05 3.27 16.03
N VAL A 134 11.98 4.17 17.02
CA VAL A 134 12.97 5.22 17.28
C VAL A 134 14.26 4.52 17.64
N GLN A 135 15.00 4.17 16.58
CA GLN A 135 16.35 3.70 16.71
C GLN A 135 17.06 4.74 17.54
N LYS A 136 17.62 4.31 18.66
CA LYS A 136 18.71 5.05 19.28
C LYS A 136 19.89 4.97 18.32
N TYR A 137 19.84 5.81 17.29
CA TYR A 137 20.99 6.57 16.85
C TYR A 137 21.45 7.41 18.04
N GLU A 138 22.03 6.73 19.04
CA GLU A 138 23.30 7.17 19.57
C GLU A 138 24.11 7.59 18.34
N LYS A 139 24.35 8.90 18.22
CA LYS A 139 25.39 9.35 17.30
C LYS A 139 26.62 8.58 17.75
N ARG A 140 27.04 7.63 16.93
CA ARG A 140 28.39 7.06 17.01
C ARG A 140 29.32 8.16 16.55
N ILE A 141 29.47 9.16 17.42
CA ILE A 141 30.61 10.04 17.43
C ILE A 141 31.76 9.08 17.66
N TYR A 142 32.46 8.75 16.59
CA TYR A 142 33.74 8.08 16.69
C TYR A 142 34.68 9.08 17.37
N ILE A 143 34.68 9.09 18.71
CA ILE A 143 35.67 9.80 19.54
C ILE A 143 36.96 8.97 19.49
N GLU A 144 37.45 8.70 18.28
CA GLU A 144 38.74 8.05 18.02
C GLU A 144 39.23 8.18 16.58
N THR A 145 38.91 9.29 15.88
CA THR A 145 39.92 9.89 14.99
C THR A 145 40.08 11.39 15.22
N ASN A 146 41.26 11.89 14.89
CA ASN A 146 41.73 13.25 15.16
C ASN A 146 40.84 14.30 14.45
N ILE A 147 40.73 15.50 15.03
CA ILE A 147 40.03 16.67 14.48
C ILE A 147 40.43 16.94 13.02
N ASP A 148 41.70 16.69 12.66
CA ASP A 148 42.22 16.80 11.29
C ASP A 148 41.43 15.97 10.25
N GLU A 149 40.86 14.82 10.61
CA GLU A 149 40.04 14.03 9.69
C GLU A 149 38.65 14.61 9.48
N ARG A 150 38.03 15.14 10.54
CA ARG A 150 36.77 15.88 10.41
C ARG A 150 36.96 17.14 9.57
N ILE A 151 38.10 17.81 9.73
CA ILE A 151 38.50 18.90 8.84
C ILE A 151 38.65 18.37 7.40
N ARG A 152 39.36 17.25 7.15
CA ARG A 152 39.46 16.62 5.81
C ARG A 152 38.11 16.28 5.17
N GLN A 153 37.09 15.92 5.94
CA GLN A 153 35.74 15.61 5.44
C GLN A 153 34.88 16.86 5.15
N CYS A 154 35.10 17.99 5.83
CA CYS A 154 34.56 19.30 5.42
C CYS A 154 35.39 19.97 4.30
N ILE A 155 36.63 19.51 4.12
CA ILE A 155 37.58 20.02 3.15
C ILE A 155 37.26 19.74 1.66
N PRO A 156 36.31 18.93 1.15
CA PRO A 156 36.14 18.73 -0.31
C PRO A 156 36.06 20.00 -1.16
N VAL A 157 35.37 21.06 -0.69
CA VAL A 157 35.36 22.40 -1.34
C VAL A 157 36.76 23.04 -1.30
N TYR A 158 37.48 22.86 -0.20
CA TYR A 158 38.87 23.27 -0.02
C TYR A 158 39.86 22.36 -0.76
N VAL A 159 39.56 21.12 -1.15
CA VAL A 159 40.47 20.25 -1.95
C VAL A 159 40.64 20.84 -3.35
N GLN A 160 39.57 21.39 -3.95
CA GLN A 160 39.69 22.12 -5.21
C GLN A 160 40.63 23.34 -5.05
N TYR A 161 40.50 24.07 -3.95
CA TYR A 161 41.37 25.21 -3.60
C TYR A 161 42.82 24.79 -3.24
N LYS A 162 43.00 23.63 -2.62
CA LYS A 162 44.29 23.13 -2.12
C LYS A 162 45.10 22.45 -3.23
N LYS A 163 44.45 21.76 -4.18
CA LYS A 163 45.09 21.26 -5.42
C LYS A 163 45.69 22.38 -6.29
N PHE A 164 45.18 23.61 -6.17
CA PHE A 164 45.76 24.79 -6.83
C PHE A 164 47.08 25.22 -6.16
N TYR A 165 47.20 25.11 -4.83
CA TYR A 165 48.40 25.49 -4.07
C TYR A 165 49.45 24.37 -3.93
N GLU A 166 49.05 23.14 -3.65
CA GLU A 166 50.01 22.03 -3.38
C GLU A 166 50.74 21.52 -4.63
N LYS A 167 50.46 22.09 -5.80
CA LYS A 167 51.28 21.91 -7.00
C LYS A 167 52.71 22.48 -6.85
N THR A 168 53.01 23.27 -5.81
CA THR A 168 54.27 24.04 -5.71
C THR A 168 55.30 23.57 -4.67
N ILE A 169 55.00 22.64 -3.75
CA ILE A 169 55.95 22.28 -2.66
C ILE A 169 56.02 20.77 -2.38
N PHE A 170 57.13 20.18 -2.81
CA PHE A 170 57.90 19.02 -2.29
C PHE A 170 57.21 17.70 -1.84
N GLU A 171 57.77 16.60 -2.36
CA GLU A 171 57.46 15.21 -1.99
C GLU A 171 58.36 14.68 -0.86
N SER A 172 57.81 13.95 0.13
CA SER A 172 58.60 13.05 1.01
C SER A 172 57.77 11.96 1.76
N LYS A 173 57.89 10.70 1.29
CA LYS A 173 58.10 9.37 1.98
C LYS A 173 57.99 9.28 3.54
N ILE A 174 57.71 8.14 4.24
CA ILE A 174 58.03 6.69 4.04
C ILE A 174 57.15 5.69 4.91
N HIS A 175 57.03 4.40 4.51
CA HIS A 175 56.89 3.07 5.24
C HIS A 175 55.79 2.77 6.34
N GLU A 176 55.48 1.52 6.82
CA GLU A 176 55.30 0.08 6.33
C GLU A 176 55.14 -0.94 7.54
N THR A 177 54.85 -2.28 7.53
CA THR A 177 54.44 -3.36 6.55
C THR A 177 53.16 -4.15 7.04
N ILE A 178 52.96 -5.47 7.38
CA ILE A 178 53.66 -6.81 7.48
C ILE A 178 52.60 -8.00 7.54
N LEU A 179 52.94 -9.32 7.42
CA LEU A 179 52.01 -10.51 7.28
C LEU A 179 52.36 -11.86 8.11
N PRO A 180 52.14 -13.17 7.71
CA PRO A 180 51.16 -14.14 8.31
C PRO A 180 51.60 -15.65 8.58
N THR A 181 50.71 -16.68 8.37
CA THR A 181 50.83 -18.21 8.33
C THR A 181 50.73 -19.06 9.63
N ASP A 182 50.36 -20.38 9.75
CA ASP A 182 49.39 -21.40 9.16
C ASP A 182 49.22 -22.61 10.19
N GLU A 183 48.78 -23.90 10.07
CA GLU A 183 48.46 -24.99 9.05
C GLU A 183 47.54 -26.16 9.68
N GLU A 184 47.44 -27.43 9.16
CA GLU A 184 46.47 -28.57 9.50
C GLU A 184 47.14 -29.96 9.86
N PRO A 185 46.61 -31.26 9.85
CA PRO A 185 45.29 -31.95 9.58
C PRO A 185 44.89 -33.19 10.54
N VAL A 186 44.10 -34.24 10.11
CA VAL A 186 43.47 -35.40 10.89
C VAL A 186 43.31 -36.76 10.08
N ASP A 187 43.00 -37.96 10.69
CA ASP A 187 42.79 -39.33 10.05
C ASP A 187 41.86 -40.37 10.84
N ASP A 188 41.53 -41.59 10.31
CA ASP A 188 40.32 -42.49 10.58
C ASP A 188 40.47 -44.01 11.07
N THR A 189 39.33 -44.76 11.31
CA THR A 189 39.01 -46.27 11.21
C THR A 189 38.72 -47.24 12.45
N GLU A 190 38.21 -48.49 12.23
CA GLU A 190 37.44 -49.45 13.14
C GLU A 190 37.91 -50.96 13.25
N GLU A 191 37.35 -51.83 14.17
CA GLU A 191 37.62 -53.32 14.35
C GLU A 191 36.46 -54.24 14.97
N PRO A 192 36.53 -55.63 15.06
CA PRO A 192 35.36 -56.60 15.02
C PRO A 192 34.97 -57.60 16.22
N VAL A 193 34.78 -58.96 16.00
CA VAL A 193 33.67 -59.90 16.50
C VAL A 193 34.08 -61.29 17.17
N ILE A 194 33.20 -62.09 17.86
CA ILE A 194 33.28 -63.60 18.15
C ILE A 194 31.98 -64.31 18.76
N GLU A 195 31.93 -65.68 18.95
CA GLU A 195 30.77 -66.67 19.10
C GLU A 195 30.58 -67.52 20.45
N PRO A 196 29.53 -68.41 20.62
CA PRO A 196 29.23 -69.29 21.82
C PRO A 196 29.03 -70.85 21.61
N THR A 197 28.66 -71.68 22.65
CA THR A 197 28.60 -73.20 22.67
C THR A 197 27.45 -73.90 23.54
N GLU A 198 27.40 -75.27 23.68
CA GLU A 198 26.21 -76.18 23.93
C GLU A 198 26.15 -77.13 25.21
N GLY A 199 25.02 -77.88 25.41
CA GLY A 199 24.67 -79.03 26.35
C GLY A 199 23.15 -79.46 26.24
N ASP A 200 22.48 -80.52 26.78
CA ASP A 200 22.70 -81.78 27.57
C ASP A 200 21.42 -82.76 27.52
N GLU A 201 21.37 -83.96 28.17
CA GLU A 201 20.26 -85.01 28.08
C GLU A 201 19.86 -85.78 29.41
N GLU A 202 18.71 -86.53 29.48
CA GLU A 202 18.54 -88.00 29.89
C GLU A 202 17.07 -88.59 29.99
N ILE A 203 16.87 -89.95 30.12
CA ILE A 203 15.56 -90.73 30.06
C ILE A 203 15.55 -92.10 30.86
N ILE A 204 14.43 -92.59 31.47
CA ILE A 204 14.22 -93.99 32.03
C ILE A 204 12.75 -94.56 31.85
N GLN A 205 12.51 -95.90 31.94
CA GLN A 205 11.22 -96.65 31.70
C GLN A 205 10.77 -97.76 32.73
N ALA A 206 9.44 -98.00 32.82
CA ALA A 206 8.57 -99.23 32.95
C ALA A 206 8.91 -100.55 33.73
N THR A 207 7.88 -101.32 34.18
CA THR A 207 7.57 -102.79 33.89
C THR A 207 6.63 -103.57 34.90
N THR A 208 5.83 -104.56 34.39
CA THR A 208 5.19 -105.75 35.07
C THR A 208 4.14 -105.56 36.21
N GLY A 209 3.30 -106.54 36.64
CA GLY A 209 2.99 -107.95 36.21
C GLY A 209 3.25 -109.04 37.30
N GLU A 210 2.61 -110.23 37.42
CA GLU A 210 1.44 -110.95 36.82
C GLU A 210 0.97 -112.13 37.76
N SER A 211 -0.27 -112.67 37.66
CA SER A 211 -0.69 -113.99 38.24
C SER A 211 -1.99 -114.57 37.61
N LEU A 212 -2.20 -115.90 37.63
CA LEU A 212 -3.34 -116.58 36.97
C LEU A 212 -4.10 -117.57 37.88
N GLN A 213 -5.33 -117.22 38.33
CA GLN A 213 -6.42 -118.21 38.47
C GLN A 213 -7.85 -117.67 38.63
N GLU A 214 -8.05 -116.36 38.87
CA GLU A 214 -9.37 -115.71 38.81
C GLU A 214 -9.87 -115.54 37.35
N LEU A 215 -8.91 -115.56 36.40
CA LEU A 215 -8.95 -115.38 34.93
C LEU A 215 -9.95 -116.20 34.07
N GLU A 216 -11.02 -116.79 34.60
CA GLU A 216 -12.11 -117.33 33.78
C GLU A 216 -13.48 -116.74 34.15
N GLU A 217 -13.72 -116.48 35.44
CA GLU A 217 -14.82 -115.59 35.87
C GLU A 217 -14.41 -114.12 35.66
N GLU A 218 -13.18 -113.76 36.04
CA GLU A 218 -12.58 -112.44 35.77
C GLU A 218 -12.49 -112.16 34.25
N LYS A 219 -12.26 -113.17 33.39
CA LYS A 219 -12.33 -112.95 31.93
C LYS A 219 -13.75 -112.67 31.43
N HIS A 220 -14.78 -113.21 32.07
CA HIS A 220 -16.17 -112.92 31.69
C HIS A 220 -16.57 -111.51 32.16
N GLU A 221 -16.18 -111.13 33.38
CA GLU A 221 -16.40 -109.76 33.88
C GLU A 221 -15.58 -108.72 33.08
N LEU A 222 -14.31 -108.98 32.81
CA LEU A 222 -13.48 -108.16 31.91
C LEU A 222 -14.09 -108.07 30.50
N ALA A 223 -14.62 -109.15 29.93
CA ALA A 223 -15.28 -109.11 28.62
C ALA A 223 -16.63 -108.36 28.65
N GLU A 224 -17.26 -108.20 29.81
CA GLU A 224 -18.45 -107.36 29.98
C GLU A 224 -18.07 -105.88 30.22
N GLU A 225 -17.02 -105.62 31.00
CA GLU A 225 -16.41 -104.30 31.16
C GLU A 225 -15.87 -103.75 29.83
N GLU A 226 -15.12 -104.56 29.06
CA GLU A 226 -14.66 -104.20 27.72
C GLU A 226 -15.82 -103.84 26.78
N ARG A 227 -16.96 -104.53 26.89
CA ARG A 227 -18.18 -104.18 26.13
C ARG A 227 -18.80 -102.87 26.58
N LYS A 228 -18.90 -102.61 27.89
CA LYS A 228 -19.39 -101.33 28.44
C LYS A 228 -18.48 -100.18 28.02
N VAL A 229 -17.16 -100.36 28.13
CA VAL A 229 -16.14 -99.39 27.69
C VAL A 229 -16.17 -99.20 26.17
N ALA A 230 -16.46 -100.23 25.37
CA ALA A 230 -16.65 -100.10 23.93
C ALA A 230 -17.93 -99.32 23.59
N GLU A 231 -19.06 -99.61 24.25
CA GLU A 231 -20.30 -98.83 24.09
C GLU A 231 -20.13 -97.36 24.53
N GLU A 232 -19.42 -97.11 25.63
CA GLU A 232 -19.12 -95.76 26.10
C GLU A 232 -18.20 -95.01 25.14
N ARG A 233 -17.16 -95.68 24.60
CA ARG A 233 -16.31 -95.11 23.53
C ARG A 233 -17.11 -94.75 22.29
N ILE A 234 -18.04 -95.59 21.86
CA ILE A 234 -18.94 -95.31 20.72
C ILE A 234 -19.83 -94.09 21.01
N ARG A 235 -20.39 -93.98 22.23
CA ARG A 235 -21.20 -92.80 22.64
C ARG A 235 -20.36 -91.52 22.67
N LEU A 236 -19.15 -91.57 23.23
CA LEU A 236 -18.21 -90.44 23.26
C LEU A 236 -17.73 -90.04 21.86
N GLU A 237 -17.61 -90.98 20.93
CA GLU A 237 -17.25 -90.69 19.53
C GLU A 237 -18.42 -90.11 18.74
N GLU A 238 -19.65 -90.55 18.98
CA GLU A 238 -20.85 -89.86 18.49
C GLU A 238 -21.01 -88.44 19.06
N GLU A 239 -20.72 -88.24 20.35
CA GLU A 239 -20.81 -86.94 21.01
C GLU A 239 -19.74 -85.97 20.48
N LYS A 240 -18.51 -86.44 20.30
CA LYS A 240 -17.45 -85.69 19.59
C LYS A 240 -17.86 -85.34 18.16
N ARG A 241 -18.45 -86.27 17.41
CA ARG A 241 -18.97 -85.98 16.06
C ARG A 241 -20.03 -84.88 16.06
N LYS A 242 -20.95 -84.88 17.03
CA LYS A 242 -21.98 -83.85 17.18
C LYS A 242 -21.35 -82.49 17.53
N LEU A 243 -20.35 -82.47 18.41
CA LEU A 243 -19.59 -81.25 18.75
C LEU A 243 -18.79 -80.71 17.55
N ASP A 244 -18.17 -81.58 16.76
CA ASP A 244 -17.46 -81.19 15.52
C ASP A 244 -18.41 -80.75 14.39
N GLU A 245 -19.67 -81.18 14.40
CA GLU A 245 -20.71 -80.69 13.49
C GLU A 245 -21.20 -79.29 13.91
N ILE A 246 -21.47 -79.08 15.20
CA ILE A 246 -21.80 -77.76 15.79
C ILE A 246 -20.67 -76.77 15.50
N ARG A 247 -19.42 -77.12 15.80
CA ARG A 247 -18.24 -76.27 15.57
C ARG A 247 -18.09 -75.81 14.13
N ARG A 248 -18.41 -76.67 13.15
CA ARG A 248 -18.39 -76.31 11.72
C ARG A 248 -19.53 -75.36 11.32
N LEU A 249 -20.71 -75.53 11.91
CA LEU A 249 -21.84 -74.60 11.72
C LEU A 249 -21.56 -73.23 12.36
N GLU A 250 -20.89 -73.20 13.52
CA GLU A 250 -20.40 -71.97 14.15
C GLU A 250 -19.36 -71.27 13.26
N GLU A 251 -18.35 -71.99 12.74
CA GLU A 251 -17.38 -71.44 11.78
C GLU A 251 -18.05 -70.92 10.49
N GLU A 252 -19.08 -71.58 9.98
CA GLU A 252 -19.82 -71.16 8.78
C GLU A 252 -20.68 -69.91 9.04
N THR A 253 -21.39 -69.85 10.16
CA THR A 253 -22.19 -68.67 10.53
C THR A 253 -21.32 -67.44 10.80
N LEU A 254 -20.14 -67.61 11.41
CA LEU A 254 -19.17 -66.52 11.58
C LEU A 254 -18.67 -65.97 10.23
N ARG A 255 -18.36 -66.83 9.26
CA ARG A 255 -17.96 -66.42 7.89
C ARG A 255 -19.08 -65.69 7.16
N LEU A 256 -20.33 -66.16 7.29
CA LEU A 256 -21.49 -65.49 6.70
C LEU A 256 -21.75 -64.11 7.33
N GLU A 257 -21.54 -63.95 8.63
CA GLU A 257 -21.64 -62.64 9.27
C GLU A 257 -20.47 -61.70 8.90
N GLU A 258 -19.25 -62.21 8.74
CA GLU A 258 -18.11 -61.43 8.25
C GLU A 258 -18.37 -60.89 6.83
N ILE A 259 -18.86 -61.75 5.92
CA ILE A 259 -19.26 -61.35 4.56
C ILE A 259 -20.33 -60.25 4.61
N ARG A 260 -21.37 -60.42 5.45
CA ARG A 260 -22.43 -59.40 5.64
C ARG A 260 -21.86 -58.05 6.09
N ARG A 261 -20.91 -58.03 7.02
CA ARG A 261 -20.27 -56.80 7.51
C ARG A 261 -19.47 -56.10 6.41
N LEU A 262 -18.73 -56.87 5.61
CA LEU A 262 -17.99 -56.35 4.45
C LEU A 262 -18.93 -55.79 3.35
N GLU A 263 -20.10 -56.41 3.14
CA GLU A 263 -21.13 -55.87 2.23
C GLU A 263 -21.76 -54.57 2.77
N GLU A 264 -22.09 -54.49 4.06
CA GLU A 264 -22.58 -53.27 4.70
C GLU A 264 -21.54 -52.13 4.63
N GLU A 265 -20.26 -52.41 4.90
CA GLU A 265 -19.19 -51.43 4.82
C GLU A 265 -18.99 -50.93 3.39
N LYS A 266 -18.97 -51.84 2.41
CA LYS A 266 -18.90 -51.50 0.99
C LYS A 266 -20.08 -50.62 0.54
N GLN A 267 -21.30 -50.89 1.01
CA GLN A 267 -22.47 -50.05 0.73
C GLN A 267 -22.30 -48.63 1.29
N ARG A 268 -21.80 -48.49 2.54
CA ARG A 268 -21.53 -47.18 3.15
C ARG A 268 -20.48 -46.40 2.38
N ILE A 269 -19.39 -47.05 1.94
CA ILE A 269 -18.35 -46.43 1.11
C ILE A 269 -18.92 -45.95 -0.24
N GLU A 270 -19.78 -46.72 -0.89
CA GLU A 270 -20.40 -46.28 -2.14
C GLU A 270 -21.42 -45.15 -1.93
N GLU A 271 -22.16 -45.13 -0.82
CA GLU A 271 -23.06 -44.03 -0.47
C GLU A 271 -22.28 -42.72 -0.23
N ILE A 272 -21.13 -42.79 0.46
CA ILE A 272 -20.22 -41.66 0.65
C ILE A 272 -19.70 -41.17 -0.71
N ARG A 273 -19.19 -42.05 -1.57
CA ARG A 273 -18.71 -41.68 -2.92
C ARG A 273 -19.79 -40.99 -3.75
N ARG A 274 -21.05 -41.47 -3.72
CA ARG A 274 -22.17 -40.83 -4.44
C ARG A 274 -22.45 -39.42 -3.91
N LYS A 275 -22.38 -39.21 -2.59
CA LYS A 275 -22.54 -37.89 -1.95
C LYS A 275 -21.39 -36.94 -2.30
N GLU A 276 -20.16 -37.45 -2.38
CA GLU A 276 -18.99 -36.68 -2.84
C GLU A 276 -19.12 -36.30 -4.33
N GLU A 277 -19.54 -37.23 -5.20
CA GLU A 277 -19.79 -36.96 -6.62
C GLU A 277 -20.91 -35.93 -6.83
N GLU A 278 -21.98 -35.99 -6.03
CA GLU A 278 -23.08 -35.01 -6.04
C GLU A 278 -22.62 -33.63 -5.53
N GLN A 279 -21.85 -33.57 -4.44
CA GLN A 279 -21.27 -32.32 -3.92
C GLN A 279 -20.28 -31.69 -4.89
N GLN A 280 -19.40 -32.48 -5.53
CA GLN A 280 -18.47 -32.00 -6.55
C GLN A 280 -19.21 -31.42 -7.76
N LYS A 281 -20.34 -32.02 -8.17
CA LYS A 281 -21.18 -31.49 -9.24
C LYS A 281 -21.82 -30.15 -8.86
N ILE A 282 -22.40 -30.05 -7.66
CA ILE A 282 -23.00 -28.81 -7.15
C ILE A 282 -21.94 -27.70 -7.03
N GLU A 283 -20.74 -28.02 -6.55
CA GLU A 283 -19.64 -27.05 -6.49
C GLU A 283 -19.17 -26.62 -7.89
N LEU A 284 -19.05 -27.55 -8.84
CA LEU A 284 -18.64 -27.23 -10.21
C LEU A 284 -19.65 -26.29 -10.90
N GLU A 285 -20.94 -26.54 -10.69
CA GLU A 285 -22.05 -25.71 -11.20
C GLU A 285 -22.03 -24.31 -10.57
N ARG A 286 -21.91 -24.21 -9.24
CA ARG A 286 -21.72 -22.92 -8.53
C ARG A 286 -20.50 -22.15 -9.03
N ARG A 287 -19.36 -22.83 -9.21
CA ARG A 287 -18.13 -22.23 -9.76
C ARG A 287 -18.30 -21.78 -11.21
N GLU A 288 -19.21 -22.35 -11.98
CA GLU A 288 -19.52 -21.88 -13.34
C GLU A 288 -20.46 -20.67 -13.34
N GLU A 289 -21.49 -20.68 -12.50
CA GLU A 289 -22.36 -19.52 -12.27
C GLU A 289 -21.55 -18.30 -11.80
N GLU A 290 -20.64 -18.50 -10.84
CA GLU A 290 -19.70 -17.48 -10.35
C GLU A 290 -18.83 -16.89 -11.47
N ARG A 291 -18.27 -17.73 -12.36
CA ARG A 291 -17.52 -17.26 -13.55
C ARG A 291 -18.40 -16.49 -14.54
N ARG A 292 -19.65 -16.90 -14.74
CA ARG A 292 -20.59 -16.21 -15.64
C ARG A 292 -20.92 -14.82 -15.11
N LEU A 293 -21.25 -14.71 -13.82
CA LEU A 293 -21.49 -13.44 -13.13
C LEU A 293 -20.24 -12.54 -13.09
N GLU A 294 -19.04 -13.11 -12.97
CA GLU A 294 -17.80 -12.34 -13.04
C GLU A 294 -17.55 -11.76 -14.44
N VAL A 295 -17.78 -12.54 -15.50
CA VAL A 295 -17.67 -12.07 -16.90
C VAL A 295 -18.70 -10.97 -17.20
N GLU A 296 -19.95 -11.14 -16.74
CA GLU A 296 -21.00 -10.12 -16.88
C GLU A 296 -20.60 -8.83 -16.13
N ARG A 297 -20.18 -8.92 -14.86
CA ARG A 297 -19.68 -7.76 -14.10
C ARG A 297 -18.52 -7.03 -14.78
N ARG A 298 -17.55 -7.78 -15.34
CA ARG A 298 -16.40 -7.20 -16.07
C ARG A 298 -16.86 -6.46 -17.33
N ALA A 299 -17.82 -7.03 -18.08
CA ALA A 299 -18.41 -6.37 -19.25
C ALA A 299 -19.24 -5.13 -18.87
N ASP A 300 -19.87 -5.10 -17.70
CA ASP A 300 -20.60 -3.93 -17.17
C ASP A 300 -19.65 -2.81 -16.74
N GLU A 301 -18.54 -3.18 -16.09
CA GLU A 301 -17.46 -2.27 -15.72
C GLU A 301 -16.75 -1.68 -16.95
N GLU A 302 -16.54 -2.48 -18.00
CA GLU A 302 -15.99 -2.03 -19.29
C GLU A 302 -16.92 -1.04 -20.01
N ARG A 303 -18.24 -1.31 -20.04
CA ARG A 303 -19.22 -0.38 -20.65
C ARG A 303 -19.28 0.96 -19.92
N LYS A 304 -19.19 0.97 -18.59
CA LYS A 304 -19.11 2.21 -17.79
C LYS A 304 -17.87 3.02 -18.15
N ARG A 305 -16.69 2.38 -18.16
CA ARG A 305 -15.42 3.03 -18.58
C ARG A 305 -15.49 3.59 -19.99
N GLU A 306 -16.17 2.91 -20.93
CA GLU A 306 -16.34 3.44 -22.29
C GLU A 306 -17.26 4.68 -22.31
N GLU A 307 -18.34 4.68 -21.53
CA GLU A 307 -19.26 5.83 -21.40
C GLU A 307 -18.60 7.04 -20.72
N GLU A 308 -17.84 6.80 -19.64
CA GLU A 308 -17.03 7.79 -18.93
C GLU A 308 -15.94 8.38 -19.86
N ALA A 309 -15.23 7.54 -20.62
CA ALA A 309 -14.21 7.99 -21.58
C ALA A 309 -14.83 8.81 -22.73
N ARG A 310 -16.00 8.43 -23.24
CA ARG A 310 -16.75 9.21 -24.24
C ARG A 310 -17.18 10.57 -23.68
N LEU A 311 -17.65 10.63 -22.44
CA LEU A 311 -18.02 11.87 -21.75
C LEU A 311 -16.79 12.77 -21.52
N GLN A 312 -15.66 12.20 -21.11
CA GLN A 312 -14.39 12.93 -20.97
C GLN A 312 -13.89 13.47 -22.31
N GLU A 313 -14.01 12.70 -23.40
CA GLU A 313 -13.65 13.17 -24.74
C GLU A 313 -14.56 14.30 -25.24
N GLN A 314 -15.86 14.25 -24.91
CA GLN A 314 -16.80 15.34 -25.18
C GLN A 314 -16.41 16.62 -24.41
N ARG A 315 -16.19 16.52 -23.09
CA ARG A 315 -15.74 17.66 -22.27
C ARG A 315 -14.45 18.29 -22.81
N ARG A 316 -13.50 17.46 -23.28
CA ARG A 316 -12.26 17.93 -23.91
C ARG A 316 -12.53 18.69 -25.22
N LYS A 317 -13.44 18.21 -26.07
CA LYS A 317 -13.85 18.91 -27.32
C LYS A 317 -14.54 20.24 -27.02
N GLU A 318 -15.39 20.29 -25.99
CA GLU A 318 -16.05 21.51 -25.54
C GLU A 318 -15.02 22.53 -25.01
N GLN A 319 -14.03 22.10 -24.23
CA GLN A 319 -12.90 22.94 -23.78
C GLN A 319 -12.02 23.42 -24.94
N GLU A 320 -11.76 22.56 -25.95
CA GLU A 320 -10.98 22.93 -27.14
C GLU A 320 -11.72 23.98 -27.99
N GLU A 321 -13.04 23.82 -28.19
CA GLU A 321 -13.88 24.84 -28.82
C GLU A 321 -13.92 26.15 -28.00
N GLU A 322 -14.04 26.08 -26.68
CA GLU A 322 -14.07 27.28 -25.85
C GLU A 322 -12.71 28.03 -25.90
N HIS A 323 -11.61 27.29 -25.79
CA HIS A 323 -10.25 27.83 -25.95
C HIS A 323 -10.06 28.48 -27.33
N LYS A 324 -10.54 27.85 -28.40
CA LYS A 324 -10.53 28.42 -29.75
C LYS A 324 -11.34 29.73 -29.83
N ARG A 325 -12.55 29.77 -29.27
CA ARG A 325 -13.38 30.99 -29.22
C ARG A 325 -12.70 32.12 -28.43
N ARG A 326 -12.06 31.80 -27.29
CA ARG A 326 -11.24 32.74 -26.50
C ARG A 326 -10.04 33.27 -27.31
N LEU A 327 -9.38 32.42 -28.10
CA LEU A 327 -8.25 32.79 -28.96
C LEU A 327 -8.69 33.71 -30.13
N GLU A 328 -9.82 33.38 -30.78
CA GLU A 328 -10.42 34.21 -31.82
C GLU A 328 -10.86 35.60 -31.28
N GLU A 329 -11.38 35.66 -30.05
CA GLU A 329 -11.63 36.93 -29.38
C GLU A 329 -10.34 37.71 -29.05
N TYR A 330 -9.30 37.03 -28.55
CA TYR A 330 -8.01 37.67 -28.30
C TYR A 330 -7.44 38.31 -29.58
N HIS A 331 -7.44 37.58 -30.70
CA HIS A 331 -7.00 38.11 -31.99
C HIS A 331 -7.84 39.30 -32.48
N ARG A 332 -9.17 39.26 -32.30
CA ARG A 332 -10.06 40.39 -32.60
C ARG A 332 -9.71 41.64 -31.78
N ARG A 333 -9.57 41.50 -30.46
CA ARG A 333 -9.20 42.61 -29.55
C ARG A 333 -7.81 43.19 -29.86
N GLU A 334 -6.87 42.36 -30.32
CA GLU A 334 -5.53 42.83 -30.70
C GLU A 334 -5.54 43.52 -32.08
N GLN A 335 -6.38 43.10 -33.03
CA GLN A 335 -6.62 43.84 -34.28
C GLN A 335 -7.25 45.22 -34.01
N GLU A 336 -8.28 45.29 -33.16
CA GLU A 336 -8.90 46.55 -32.72
C GLU A 336 -7.87 47.48 -32.05
N ARG A 337 -6.97 46.93 -31.22
CA ARG A 337 -5.86 47.67 -30.61
C ARG A 337 -4.88 48.21 -31.64
N GLN A 338 -4.48 47.41 -32.63
CA GLN A 338 -3.58 47.87 -33.70
C GLN A 338 -4.22 48.94 -34.58
N GLU A 339 -5.52 48.84 -34.88
CA GLU A 339 -6.24 49.88 -35.61
C GLU A 339 -6.38 51.17 -34.79
N ALA A 340 -6.63 51.08 -33.48
CA ALA A 340 -6.67 52.22 -32.57
C ALA A 340 -5.30 52.92 -32.43
N LEU A 341 -4.20 52.15 -32.39
CA LEU A 341 -2.83 52.68 -32.41
C LEU A 341 -2.57 53.42 -33.73
N ARG A 342 -2.89 52.81 -34.88
CA ARG A 342 -2.76 53.47 -36.19
C ARG A 342 -3.55 54.78 -36.28
N LYS A 343 -4.78 54.81 -35.80
CA LYS A 343 -5.61 56.03 -35.75
C LYS A 343 -4.97 57.11 -34.88
N ARG A 344 -4.39 56.74 -33.73
CA ARG A 344 -3.62 57.66 -32.87
C ARG A 344 -2.38 58.20 -33.58
N ASP A 345 -1.61 57.36 -34.26
CA ASP A 345 -0.40 57.78 -34.99
C ASP A 345 -0.73 58.70 -36.17
N GLU A 346 -1.86 58.47 -36.85
CA GLU A 346 -2.38 59.34 -37.91
C GLU A 346 -2.90 60.67 -37.34
N GLU A 347 -3.45 60.69 -36.12
CA GLU A 347 -3.84 61.93 -35.43
C GLU A 347 -2.63 62.73 -34.93
N ILE A 348 -1.60 62.06 -34.39
CA ILE A 348 -0.33 62.69 -33.98
C ILE A 348 0.34 63.36 -35.19
N LYS A 349 0.42 62.68 -36.34
CA LYS A 349 0.98 63.27 -37.57
C LYS A 349 0.24 64.52 -38.02
N LYS A 350 -1.09 64.54 -37.95
CA LYS A 350 -1.89 65.74 -38.26
C LYS A 350 -1.60 66.88 -37.29
N ARG A 351 -1.54 66.61 -35.98
CA ARG A 351 -1.18 67.60 -34.95
C ARG A 351 0.24 68.14 -35.18
N GLU A 352 1.21 67.31 -35.57
CA GLU A 352 2.54 67.77 -35.95
C GLU A 352 2.54 68.65 -37.21
N GLU A 353 1.71 68.36 -38.21
CA GLU A 353 1.59 69.18 -39.43
C GLU A 353 0.89 70.53 -39.15
N GLU A 354 -0.12 70.53 -38.29
CA GLU A 354 -0.75 71.74 -37.73
C GLU A 354 0.25 72.58 -36.91
N GLU A 355 1.13 71.94 -36.13
CA GLU A 355 2.17 72.63 -35.36
C GLU A 355 3.32 73.16 -36.24
N LYS A 356 3.74 72.41 -37.27
CA LYS A 356 4.74 72.85 -38.27
C LYS A 356 4.22 74.01 -39.12
N THR A 357 2.94 74.01 -39.47
CA THR A 357 2.31 75.15 -40.17
C THR A 357 2.14 76.35 -39.24
N ARG A 358 1.69 76.17 -37.98
CA ARG A 358 1.60 77.25 -36.98
C ARG A 358 2.96 77.92 -36.69
N THR A 359 4.01 77.14 -36.46
CA THR A 359 5.37 77.66 -36.23
C THR A 359 6.00 78.34 -37.46
N SER A 360 5.44 78.15 -38.67
CA SER A 360 5.84 78.91 -39.85
C SER A 360 5.29 80.36 -39.88
N VAL A 361 4.25 80.66 -39.10
CA VAL A 361 3.58 81.97 -39.05
C VAL A 361 4.17 82.88 -37.97
N GLU A 362 4.64 82.31 -36.85
CA GLU A 362 5.03 83.06 -35.65
C GLU A 362 6.56 83.20 -35.51
N LYS A 363 7.18 83.97 -36.42
CA LYS A 363 8.56 84.47 -36.22
C LYS A 363 8.58 85.61 -35.21
N VAL A 364 8.70 85.27 -33.93
CA VAL A 364 8.95 86.22 -32.82
C VAL A 364 10.31 85.91 -32.19
N GLU A 365 10.91 86.92 -31.56
CA GLU A 365 12.34 87.00 -31.29
C GLU A 365 12.82 86.17 -30.10
N LYS A 366 14.13 85.84 -30.09
CA LYS A 366 14.80 85.30 -28.91
C LYS A 366 14.85 86.36 -27.80
N ASN A 367 14.45 86.00 -26.59
CA ASN A 367 15.03 86.48 -25.33
C ASN A 367 14.72 85.49 -24.21
N ASP A 368 15.73 85.09 -23.44
CA ASP A 368 15.55 84.46 -22.13
C ASP A 368 15.02 85.50 -21.12
N PRO A 369 14.15 85.12 -20.16
CA PRO A 369 14.71 84.67 -18.87
C PRO A 369 13.94 83.53 -18.17
N CYS A 370 14.61 82.90 -17.20
CA CYS A 370 14.11 81.72 -16.46
C CYS A 370 12.95 82.03 -15.50
N ILE A 371 11.94 81.14 -15.44
CA ILE A 371 11.11 80.92 -14.23
C ILE A 371 10.94 79.40 -13.99
N HIS A 372 11.03 79.03 -12.71
CA HIS A 372 10.99 77.70 -12.08
C HIS A 372 10.08 76.61 -12.68
N TYR A 373 10.62 75.38 -12.71
CA TYR A 373 9.91 74.16 -12.31
C TYR A 373 10.77 73.37 -11.30
N PRO A 374 10.17 72.73 -10.26
CA PRO A 374 10.91 71.91 -9.30
C PRO A 374 11.22 70.52 -9.87
N VAL A 375 12.47 70.28 -10.26
CA VAL A 375 12.92 68.91 -10.57
C VAL A 375 13.18 68.17 -9.26
N ILE A 376 12.32 67.22 -8.91
CA ILE A 376 12.59 66.26 -7.82
C ILE A 376 13.61 65.26 -8.35
N THR A 377 14.90 65.58 -8.21
CA THR A 377 15.99 64.65 -8.51
C THR A 377 16.07 63.57 -7.44
N GLN A 378 15.89 62.31 -7.84
CA GLN A 378 16.23 61.18 -6.99
C GLN A 378 17.75 61.14 -6.78
N THR A 379 18.23 61.58 -5.62
CA THR A 379 19.61 61.36 -5.20
C THR A 379 19.67 60.19 -4.22
N HIS A 380 20.26 59.07 -4.67
CA HIS A 380 20.51 57.92 -3.82
C HIS A 380 21.39 58.32 -2.62
N SER A 381 20.87 58.18 -1.41
CA SER A 381 21.64 58.19 -0.17
C SER A 381 21.36 56.92 0.62
N ILE A 382 22.02 55.82 0.22
CA ILE A 382 21.99 54.55 0.95
C ILE A 382 22.87 54.67 2.20
N SER A 383 22.36 55.41 3.19
CA SER A 383 22.88 55.38 4.54
C SER A 383 22.38 54.10 5.21
N ARG A 384 23.26 53.11 5.38
CA ARG A 384 22.96 51.92 6.19
C ARG A 384 22.86 52.33 7.66
N SER A 385 21.65 52.50 8.18
CA SER A 385 21.45 52.30 9.62
C SER A 385 21.61 50.81 9.92
N VAL A 386 22.43 50.49 10.93
CA VAL A 386 22.56 49.12 11.44
C VAL A 386 21.50 48.93 12.52
N GLU A 387 20.24 48.98 12.09
CA GLU A 387 19.10 48.67 12.94
C GLU A 387 18.78 47.18 12.80
N THR A 388 18.84 46.48 13.93
CA THR A 388 18.61 45.04 14.03
C THR A 388 17.25 44.67 13.46
N ARG A 389 17.25 44.09 12.25
CA ARG A 389 16.09 43.41 11.69
C ARG A 389 15.69 42.28 12.63
N HIS A 390 14.67 42.55 13.44
CA HIS A 390 13.62 41.55 13.62
C HIS A 390 13.08 41.30 12.22
N GLU A 391 13.51 40.20 11.61
CA GLU A 391 12.97 39.78 10.34
C GLU A 391 11.50 39.46 10.57
N TYR A 392 10.62 40.34 10.09
CA TYR A 392 9.18 40.10 10.09
C TYR A 392 8.92 38.97 9.10
N VAL A 393 9.08 37.72 9.57
CA VAL A 393 8.83 36.52 8.77
C VAL A 393 7.33 36.39 8.58
N GLU A 394 6.86 37.03 7.51
CA GLU A 394 5.47 37.12 7.09
C GLU A 394 4.72 35.80 7.26
N ASP A 395 3.45 35.91 7.65
CA ASP A 395 2.58 34.75 7.75
C ASP A 395 2.41 34.10 6.36
N PRO A 396 2.74 32.81 6.17
CA PRO A 396 2.55 32.13 4.89
C PRO A 396 1.11 32.24 4.35
N CYS A 397 0.09 32.37 5.22
CA CYS A 397 -1.28 32.58 4.78
C CYS A 397 -1.54 33.95 4.13
N LEU A 398 -0.78 34.99 4.50
CA LEU A 398 -0.93 36.36 3.99
C LEU A 398 -0.23 36.61 2.65
N ARG A 399 0.57 35.64 2.18
CA ARG A 399 1.10 35.66 0.81
C ARG A 399 -0.05 35.51 -0.19
N LYS A 400 -0.03 36.38 -1.20
CA LYS A 400 -1.06 36.51 -2.25
C LYS A 400 -0.84 35.52 -3.38
#